data_AF-A0A2H9L1I5-F1
#
_entry.id   AF-A0A2H9L1I5-F1
#
_cell.length_a   1.000
_cell.length_b   1.000
_cell.length_c   1.000
_cell.angle_alpha   90.00
_cell.angle_beta   90.00
_cell.angle_gamma   90.00
#
_symmetry.space_group_name_H-M   'P 1'
#
loop_
_entity.id
_entity.type
_entity.pdbx_description
1 polymer ?
#
loop_
_entity_poly.entity_id
_entity_poly.type
_entity_poly.pdbx_seq_one_letter_code
_entity_poly.pdbx_strand_id
1 'polypeptide(L)'
;MLMQAEISLQPREYAAIAFVVAVFNMLGALLMMLLIGFMFDVNLMVAALVSGVLIALASFVTIIYYPQIIVTKRMRALENQMIPATRQLLIELKSGVPLFNAMASVSVDYGEVSKEFRKIVKKMNSGVPELDALSEATVANPSPQFRK
;
A
#
# COMPACT_ATOMS: atom_id res chain seq x y z
N MET A 1 -8.98 4.13 0.76
CA MET A 1 -8.21 2.88 0.98
C MET A 1 -7.30 2.52 -0.19
N LEU A 2 -7.79 2.32 -1.43
CA LEU A 2 -6.90 1.95 -2.57
C LEU A 2 -6.02 3.08 -3.11
N MET A 3 -6.56 4.30 -3.28
CA MET A 3 -5.74 5.48 -3.62
C MET A 3 -4.66 5.78 -2.57
N GLN A 4 -4.97 5.55 -1.29
CA GLN A 4 -4.05 5.73 -0.17
C GLN A 4 -2.92 4.67 -0.14
N ALA A 5 -3.15 3.51 -0.76
CA ALA A 5 -2.18 2.44 -0.90
C ALA A 5 -1.20 2.68 -2.07
N GLU A 6 -1.43 3.70 -2.92
CA GLU A 6 -0.74 3.85 -4.21
C GLU A 6 -0.84 2.62 -5.12
N ILE A 7 -1.83 1.76 -4.88
CA ILE A 7 -2.13 0.64 -5.75
C ILE A 7 -2.98 1.19 -6.89
N SER A 8 -2.41 1.20 -8.10
CA SER A 8 -3.07 1.68 -9.33
C SER A 8 -4.18 0.76 -9.85
N LEU A 9 -4.43 -0.36 -9.16
CA LEU A 9 -5.45 -1.33 -9.55
C LEU A 9 -6.83 -0.89 -9.12
N GLN A 10 -7.80 -1.05 -10.01
CA GLN A 10 -9.19 -0.85 -9.65
C GLN A 10 -9.64 -1.92 -8.65
N PRO A 11 -10.52 -1.59 -7.66
CA PRO A 11 -11.01 -2.56 -6.68
C PRO A 11 -11.57 -3.85 -7.32
N ARG A 12 -12.16 -3.72 -8.51
CA ARG A 12 -12.70 -4.84 -9.29
C ARG A 12 -11.61 -5.76 -9.83
N GLU A 13 -10.49 -5.22 -10.30
CA GLU A 13 -9.35 -6.00 -10.80
C GLU A 13 -8.68 -6.76 -9.67
N TYR A 14 -8.55 -6.13 -8.50
CA TYR A 14 -7.98 -6.77 -7.32
C TYR A 14 -8.85 -7.93 -6.81
N ALA A 15 -10.17 -7.74 -6.77
CA ALA A 15 -11.11 -8.81 -6.42
C ALA A 15 -11.08 -9.96 -7.46
N ALA A 16 -10.93 -9.64 -8.75
CA ALA A 16 -10.80 -10.65 -9.79
C ALA A 16 -9.51 -11.47 -9.63
N ILE A 17 -8.38 -10.83 -9.35
CA ILE A 17 -7.11 -11.54 -9.06
C ILE A 17 -7.25 -12.41 -7.82
N ALA A 18 -7.85 -11.89 -6.75
CA ALA A 18 -8.10 -12.65 -5.52
C ALA A 18 -8.94 -13.91 -5.79
N PHE A 19 -9.99 -13.77 -6.61
CA PHE A 19 -10.85 -14.88 -6.99
C PHE A 19 -10.11 -15.91 -7.85
N VAL A 20 -9.36 -15.47 -8.87
CA VAL A 20 -8.58 -16.37 -9.74
C VAL A 20 -7.54 -17.15 -8.94
N VAL A 21 -6.81 -16.50 -8.03
CA VAL A 21 -5.82 -17.15 -7.17
C VAL A 21 -6.49 -18.14 -6.21
N ALA A 22 -7.63 -17.78 -5.62
CA ALA A 22 -8.38 -18.67 -4.73
C ALA A 22 -8.85 -19.94 -5.45
N VAL A 23 -9.40 -19.80 -6.66
CA VAL A 23 -9.84 -20.95 -7.49
C VAL A 23 -8.64 -21.80 -7.91
N PHE A 24 -7.53 -21.18 -8.30
CA PHE A 24 -6.32 -21.91 -8.67
C PHE A 24 -5.74 -22.72 -7.50
N ASN A 25 -5.64 -22.10 -6.31
CA ASN A 25 -5.20 -22.79 -5.10
C ASN A 25 -6.16 -23.90 -4.67
N MET A 26 -7.48 -23.70 -4.83
CA MET A 26 -8.49 -24.72 -4.55
C MET A 26 -8.27 -25.96 -5.43
N LEU A 27 -8.13 -25.76 -6.75
CA LEU A 27 -7.91 -26.85 -7.70
C LEU A 27 -6.59 -27.58 -7.43
N GLY A 28 -5.51 -26.83 -7.15
CA GLY A 28 -4.20 -27.41 -6.81
C GLY A 28 -4.24 -28.26 -5.55
N ALA A 29 -4.87 -27.77 -4.48
CA ALA A 29 -5.03 -28.50 -3.23
C ALA A 29 -5.87 -29.78 -3.40
N LEU A 30 -6.96 -29.69 -4.17
CA LEU A 30 -7.85 -30.82 -4.44
C LEU A 30 -7.12 -31.90 -5.25
N LEU A 31 -6.39 -31.52 -6.30
CA LEU A 31 -5.57 -32.44 -7.09
C LEU A 31 -4.50 -33.13 -6.23
N MET A 32 -3.77 -32.37 -5.41
CA MET A 32 -2.75 -32.91 -4.52
C MET A 32 -3.32 -33.94 -3.54
N MET A 33 -4.46 -33.65 -2.89
CA MET A 33 -5.08 -34.61 -1.98
C MET A 33 -5.63 -35.85 -2.67
N LEU A 34 -6.17 -35.72 -3.89
CA LEU A 34 -6.63 -36.88 -4.65
C LEU A 34 -5.47 -37.77 -5.09
N LEU A 35 -4.33 -37.21 -5.50
CA LEU A 35 -3.13 -37.98 -5.83
C LEU A 35 -2.61 -38.76 -4.62
N ILE A 36 -2.60 -38.14 -3.43
CA ILE A 36 -2.25 -38.82 -2.18
C ILE A 36 -3.24 -39.96 -1.89
N GLY A 37 -4.54 -39.71 -2.01
CA GLY A 37 -5.57 -40.74 -1.80
C GLY A 37 -5.39 -41.95 -2.72
N PHE A 38 -5.04 -41.72 -3.98
CA PHE A 38 -4.75 -42.76 -4.95
C PHE A 38 -3.46 -43.55 -4.62
N MET A 39 -2.41 -42.89 -4.13
CA MET A 39 -1.16 -43.57 -3.74
C MET A 39 -1.31 -44.49 -2.53
N PHE A 40 -2.20 -44.16 -1.60
CA PHE A 40 -2.39 -44.93 -0.35
C PHE A 40 -3.64 -45.81 -0.35
N ASP A 41 -4.38 -45.85 -1.46
CA ASP A 41 -5.65 -46.58 -1.62
C ASP A 41 -6.70 -46.23 -0.54
N VAL A 42 -6.69 -44.96 -0.09
CA VAL A 42 -7.61 -44.42 0.92
C VAL A 42 -8.59 -43.47 0.25
N ASN A 43 -9.88 -43.60 0.57
CA ASN A 43 -10.88 -42.64 0.11
C ASN A 43 -10.76 -41.30 0.87
N LEU A 44 -9.94 -40.40 0.33
CA LEU A 44 -9.73 -39.04 0.85
C LEU A 44 -10.62 -37.99 0.18
N MET A 45 -11.69 -38.38 -0.53
CA MET A 45 -12.50 -37.44 -1.32
C MET A 45 -13.12 -36.32 -0.45
N VAL A 46 -13.62 -36.66 0.74
CA VAL A 46 -14.17 -35.67 1.68
C VAL A 46 -13.07 -34.76 2.24
N ALA A 47 -11.90 -35.32 2.58
CA ALA A 47 -10.77 -34.54 3.08
C ALA A 47 -10.20 -33.59 2.01
N ALA A 48 -10.16 -34.01 0.75
CA ALA A 48 -9.75 -33.21 -0.40
C ALA A 48 -10.69 -32.01 -0.64
N LEU A 49 -12.00 -32.24 -0.55
CA LEU A 49 -13.01 -31.17 -0.65
C LEU A 49 -12.88 -30.17 0.49
N VAL A 50 -12.80 -30.65 1.74
CA VAL A 50 -12.71 -29.80 2.93
C VAL A 50 -11.43 -28.95 2.90
N SER A 51 -10.27 -29.57 2.61
CA SER A 51 -9.00 -28.85 2.55
C SER A 51 -8.93 -27.85 1.40
N GLY A 52 -9.46 -28.20 0.22
CA GLY A 52 -9.53 -27.29 -0.92
C GLY A 52 -10.36 -26.05 -0.61
N VAL A 53 -11.52 -26.21 0.03
CA VAL A 53 -12.37 -25.09 0.46
C VAL A 53 -11.67 -24.24 1.53
N LEU A 54 -11.02 -24.87 2.52
CA LEU A 54 -10.29 -24.14 3.57
C LEU A 54 -9.12 -23.32 2.99
N ILE A 55 -8.34 -23.90 2.10
CA ILE A 55 -7.21 -23.22 1.45
C ILE A 55 -7.69 -22.08 0.55
N ALA A 56 -8.80 -22.29 -0.17
CA ALA A 56 -9.43 -21.25 -1.00
C ALA A 56 -9.90 -20.07 -0.15
N LEU A 57 -10.62 -20.33 0.95
CA LEU A 57 -11.08 -19.31 1.88
C LEU A 57 -9.91 -18.56 2.52
N ALA A 58 -8.90 -19.27 3.02
CA ALA A 58 -7.71 -18.67 3.62
C ALA A 58 -6.95 -17.76 2.63
N SER A 59 -6.79 -18.23 1.39
CA SER A 59 -6.15 -17.45 0.31
C SER A 59 -6.95 -16.19 -0.01
N PHE A 60 -8.27 -16.33 -0.18
CA PHE A 60 -9.17 -15.23 -0.51
C PHE A 60 -9.15 -14.14 0.56
N VAL A 61 -9.26 -14.53 1.84
CA VAL A 61 -9.18 -13.62 2.98
C VAL A 61 -7.83 -12.90 2.97
N THR A 62 -6.73 -13.64 2.87
CA THR A 62 -5.38 -13.05 2.91
C THR A 62 -5.18 -12.01 1.83
N ILE A 63 -5.62 -12.28 0.60
CA ILE A 63 -5.51 -11.34 -0.51
C ILE A 63 -6.38 -10.10 -0.25
N ILE A 64 -7.62 -10.25 0.22
CA ILE A 64 -8.49 -9.09 0.51
C ILE A 64 -7.91 -8.17 1.60
N TYR A 65 -7.29 -8.73 2.64
CA TYR A 65 -6.72 -7.94 3.74
C TYR A 65 -5.33 -7.37 3.45
N TYR A 66 -4.63 -7.89 2.43
CA TYR A 66 -3.27 -7.46 2.09
C TYR A 66 -3.12 -5.95 1.77
N PRO A 67 -4.03 -5.30 1.00
CA PRO A 67 -3.96 -3.86 0.76
C PRO A 67 -4.06 -3.04 2.05
N GLN A 68 -4.88 -3.47 3.02
CA GLN A 68 -5.01 -2.77 4.30
C GLN A 68 -3.71 -2.81 5.09
N ILE A 69 -2.98 -3.92 5.02
CA ILE A 69 -1.66 -4.06 5.66
C ILE A 69 -0.65 -3.09 5.01
N ILE A 70 -0.64 -2.98 3.68
CA ILE A 70 0.25 -2.05 2.95
C ILE A 70 -0.07 -0.60 3.35
N VAL A 71 -1.34 -0.21 3.32
CA VAL A 71 -1.77 1.16 3.70
C VAL A 71 -1.32 1.48 5.11
N THR A 72 -1.54 0.56 6.05
CA THR A 72 -1.18 0.77 7.46
C THR A 72 0.33 0.88 7.65
N LYS A 73 1.12 0.05 6.97
CA LYS A 73 2.59 0.14 7.00
C LYS A 73 3.08 1.48 6.45
N ARG A 74 2.54 1.93 5.32
CA ARG A 74 2.88 3.20 4.69
C ARG A 74 2.50 4.39 5.57
N MET A 75 1.30 4.37 6.15
CA MET A 75 0.84 5.40 7.09
C MET A 75 1.78 5.53 8.29
N ARG A 76 2.19 4.40 8.90
CA ARG A 76 3.16 4.41 10.00
C ARG A 76 4.53 4.95 9.58
N ALA A 77 4.99 4.59 8.38
CA ALA A 77 6.25 5.12 7.84
C ALA A 77 6.20 6.64 7.63
N LEU A 78 5.07 7.16 7.15
CA LEU A 78 4.83 8.60 7.06
C LEU A 78 4.85 9.26 8.44
N GLU A 79 4.06 8.77 9.39
CA GLU A 79 3.96 9.36 10.74
C GLU A 79 5.30 9.39 11.48
N ASN A 80 6.09 8.32 11.38
CA ASN A 80 7.38 8.23 12.06
C ASN A 80 8.40 9.29 11.57
N GLN A 81 8.36 9.64 10.29
CA GLN A 81 9.32 10.56 9.67
C GLN A 81 8.78 11.99 9.51
N MET A 82 7.49 12.21 9.76
CA MET A 82 6.85 13.52 9.58
C MET A 82 7.35 14.57 10.56
N ILE A 83 7.50 14.19 11.83
CA ILE A 83 7.95 15.11 12.89
C ILE A 83 9.41 15.55 12.66
N PRO A 84 10.37 14.63 12.38
CA PRO A 84 11.73 15.02 11.99
C PRO A 84 11.78 15.95 10.76
N ALA A 85 11.04 15.61 9.70
CA ALA A 85 11.02 16.39 8.46
C ALA A 85 10.49 17.82 8.69
N THR A 86 9.34 17.95 9.34
CA THR A 86 8.73 19.27 9.63
C THR A 86 9.61 20.12 10.56
N ARG A 87 10.35 19.51 11.49
CA ARG A 87 11.34 20.23 12.30
C ARG A 87 12.48 20.79 11.47
N GLN A 88 13.06 19.99 10.56
CA GLN A 88 14.11 20.48 9.66
C GLN A 88 13.59 21.62 8.78
N LEU A 89 12.41 21.46 8.19
CA LEU A 89 11.78 22.48 7.36
C LEU A 89 11.56 23.79 8.14
N LEU A 90 11.11 23.71 9.40
CA LEU A 90 10.96 24.88 10.27
C LEU A 90 12.30 25.55 10.61
N ILE A 91 13.36 24.78 10.83
CA ILE A 91 14.70 25.32 11.09
C ILE A 91 15.21 26.07 9.87
N GLU A 92 15.13 25.46 8.68
CA GLU A 92 15.59 26.07 7.43
C GLU A 92 14.81 27.36 7.11
N LEU A 93 13.48 27.35 7.28
CA LEU A 93 12.65 28.55 7.12
C LEU A 93 13.05 29.66 8.11
N LYS A 94 13.32 29.33 9.37
CA LYS A 94 13.78 30.30 10.38
C LYS A 94 15.16 30.86 10.07
N SER A 95 16.00 30.10 9.36
CA SER A 95 17.30 30.54 8.86
C SER A 95 17.22 31.40 7.59
N GLY A 96 16.01 31.69 7.10
CA GLY A 96 15.80 32.51 5.91
C GLY A 96 15.95 31.74 4.59
N VAL A 97 15.97 30.40 4.63
CA VAL A 97 15.96 29.59 3.41
C VAL A 97 14.58 29.72 2.74
N PRO A 98 14.52 29.97 1.41
CA PRO A 98 13.26 30.01 0.69
C PRO A 98 12.47 28.70 0.85
N LEU A 99 11.15 28.79 1.00
CA LEU A 99 10.26 27.63 1.24
C LEU A 99 10.45 26.51 0.20
N PHE A 100 10.60 26.87 -1.08
CA PHE A 100 10.88 25.91 -2.14
C PHE A 100 12.16 25.09 -1.88
N ASN A 101 13.26 25.76 -1.52
CA ASN A 101 14.53 25.09 -1.22
C ASN A 101 14.43 24.25 0.05
N ALA A 102 13.70 24.74 1.05
CA ALA A 102 13.48 23.98 2.27
C ALA A 102 12.68 22.70 2.01
N MET A 103 11.62 22.78 1.19
CA MET A 103 10.86 21.60 0.75
C MET A 103 11.69 20.63 -0.10
N ALA A 104 12.60 21.15 -0.94
CA ALA A 104 13.53 20.32 -1.70
C ALA A 104 14.50 19.56 -0.78
N SER A 105 14.98 20.19 0.30
CA SER A 105 15.85 19.58 1.31
C SER A 105 15.18 18.37 2.00
N VAL A 106 13.95 18.52 2.50
CA VAL A 106 13.18 17.41 3.10
C VAL A 106 12.71 16.34 2.08
N SER A 107 12.85 16.58 0.78
CA SER A 107 12.45 15.63 -0.27
C SER A 107 13.44 14.46 -0.51
N VAL A 108 14.50 14.36 0.30
CA VAL A 108 15.58 13.38 0.11
C VAL A 108 15.65 12.33 1.23
N ASP A 109 15.71 12.72 2.51
CA ASP A 109 16.17 11.83 3.61
C ASP A 109 15.11 11.41 4.66
N TYR A 110 13.84 11.33 4.28
CA TYR A 110 12.71 11.03 5.18
C TYR A 110 11.77 9.92 4.66
N GLY A 111 12.27 9.06 3.77
CA GLY A 111 11.53 7.88 3.29
C GLY A 111 10.21 8.24 2.58
N GLU A 112 9.08 7.75 3.09
CA GLU A 112 7.76 8.03 2.51
C GLU A 112 7.39 9.52 2.56
N VAL A 113 7.85 10.26 3.58
CA VAL A 113 7.62 11.71 3.67
C VAL A 113 8.34 12.43 2.53
N SER A 114 9.59 12.06 2.26
CA SER A 114 10.36 12.62 1.15
C SER A 114 9.73 12.38 -0.21
N LYS A 115 9.07 11.24 -0.42
CA LYS A 115 8.32 10.97 -1.66
C LYS A 115 7.18 11.96 -1.86
N GLU A 116 6.45 12.29 -0.80
CA GLU A 116 5.36 13.27 -0.85
C GLU A 116 5.88 14.69 -1.11
N PHE A 117 6.92 15.12 -0.40
CA PHE A 117 7.56 16.43 -0.65
C PHE A 117 8.17 16.52 -2.05
N ARG A 118 8.72 15.43 -2.60
CA ARG A 118 9.24 15.39 -3.97
C ARG A 118 8.15 15.59 -5.01
N LYS A 119 6.94 15.07 -4.80
CA LYS A 119 5.79 15.32 -5.69
C LYS A 119 5.39 16.80 -5.67
N ILE A 120 5.37 17.42 -4.50
CA ILE A 120 5.07 18.86 -4.33
C ILE A 120 6.10 19.69 -5.09
N VAL A 121 7.39 19.49 -4.82
CA VAL A 121 8.49 20.22 -5.47
C VAL A 121 8.47 20.03 -6.99
N LYS A 122 8.16 18.81 -7.47
CA LYS A 122 8.02 18.54 -8.90
C LYS A 122 6.86 19.31 -9.54
N LYS A 123 5.71 19.44 -8.86
CA LYS A 123 4.57 20.23 -9.35
C LYS A 123 4.90 21.73 -9.40
N MET A 124 5.56 22.25 -8.38
CA MET A 124 6.00 23.64 -8.37
C MET A 124 6.98 23.92 -9.52
N ASN A 125 7.93 23.00 -9.77
CA ASN A 125 8.84 23.09 -10.90
C ASN A 125 8.14 23.05 -12.27
N SER A 126 6.96 22.43 -12.36
CA SER A 126 6.13 22.43 -13.57
C SER A 126 5.29 23.71 -13.76
N GLY A 127 5.44 24.70 -12.86
CA GLY A 127 4.74 25.99 -12.94
C GLY A 127 3.43 26.06 -12.17
N VAL A 128 3.07 25.04 -11.39
CA VAL A 128 1.90 25.07 -10.51
C VAL A 128 2.18 26.01 -9.33
N PRO A 129 1.27 26.94 -8.98
CA PRO A 129 1.43 27.81 -7.83
C PRO A 129 1.67 27.02 -6.54
N GLU A 130 2.51 27.55 -5.65
CA GLU A 130 2.98 26.85 -4.44
C GLU A 130 1.81 26.39 -3.55
N LEU A 131 0.83 27.26 -3.34
CA LEU A 131 -0.37 26.99 -2.55
C LEU A 131 -1.22 25.87 -3.16
N ASP A 132 -1.37 25.85 -4.48
CA ASP A 132 -2.16 24.82 -5.17
C ASP A 132 -1.46 23.47 -5.11
N ALA A 133 -0.13 23.45 -5.31
CA ALA A 133 0.67 22.24 -5.20
C ALA A 133 0.60 21.62 -3.79
N LEU A 134 0.61 22.46 -2.74
CA LEU A 134 0.46 22.03 -1.34
C LEU A 134 -0.96 21.51 -1.06
N SER A 135 -1.98 22.27 -1.49
CA SER A 135 -3.39 21.93 -1.28
C SER A 135 -3.73 20.57 -1.90
N GLU A 136 -3.32 20.33 -3.15
CA GLU A 136 -3.55 19.05 -3.81
C GLU A 136 -2.82 17.88 -3.09
N ALA A 137 -1.61 18.12 -2.59
CA ALA A 137 -0.85 17.10 -1.89
C ALA A 137 -1.47 16.73 -0.54
N THR A 138 -2.01 17.70 0.21
CA THR A 138 -2.70 17.44 1.49
C THR A 138 -4.02 16.69 1.28
N VAL A 139 -4.80 17.03 0.26
CA VAL A 139 -6.07 16.33 -0.06
C VAL A 139 -5.84 14.85 -0.39
N ALA A 140 -4.79 14.54 -1.15
CA ALA A 140 -4.46 13.18 -1.58
C ALA A 140 -3.78 12.33 -0.50
N ASN A 141 -3.25 12.92 0.58
CA ASN A 141 -2.41 12.20 1.54
C ASN A 141 -3.24 11.33 2.52
N PRO A 142 -2.82 10.07 2.78
CA PRO A 142 -3.44 9.20 3.79
C PRO A 142 -3.26 9.66 5.25
N SER A 143 -2.20 10.41 5.57
CA SER A 143 -1.86 10.78 6.95
C SER A 143 -2.71 11.95 7.46
N PRO A 144 -3.43 11.81 8.59
CA PRO A 144 -4.12 12.92 9.23
C PRO A 144 -3.18 14.03 9.71
N GLN A 145 -1.93 13.70 10.06
CA GLN A 145 -0.93 14.67 10.49
C GLN A 145 -0.41 15.51 9.32
N PHE A 146 -0.37 14.96 8.10
CA PHE A 146 0.03 15.70 6.90
C PHE A 146 -1.07 16.63 6.39
N ARG A 147 -2.31 16.36 6.77
CA ARG A 147 -3.51 17.12 6.39
C ARG A 147 -3.76 18.34 7.27
N LYS A 148 -3.02 18.48 8.38
CA LYS A 148 -3.14 19.56 9.36
C LYS A 148 -1.95 20.49 9.23
#